data_AF-A0A931RSG8-F1
#
_entry.id   AF-A0A931RSG8-F1
#
_cell.length_a   1.000
_cell.length_b   1.000
_cell.length_c   1.000
_cell.angle_alpha   90.00
_cell.angle_beta   90.00
_cell.angle_gamma   90.00
#
_symmetry.space_group_name_H-M   'P 1'
#
loop_
_entity.id
_entity.type
_entity.pdbx_description
1 polymer ?
#
loop_
_entity_poly.entity_id
_entity_poly.type
_entity_poly.pdbx_seq_one_letter_code
_entity_poly.pdbx_strand_id
1 'polypeptide(L)'
;FSVISATLEHLENFSPALDHILASTKKVIVARTYLGEKQERDIMLKDQSKYPYRMNQYSFLDIFRTFAKYNFETKIIRDRYTDSLPYYVPFETLPGQGLIRTQYVIVGHRKK
;
A
#
# COMPACT_ATOMS: atom_id res chain seq x y z
N PHE A 1 4.90 -17.68 -4.82
CA PHE A 1 5.66 -16.41 -4.81
C PHE A 1 4.72 -15.38 -5.39
N SER A 2 4.69 -14.19 -4.82
CA SER A 2 3.75 -13.14 -5.24
C SER A 2 4.50 -11.82 -5.37
N VAL A 3 4.26 -11.11 -6.46
CA VAL A 3 4.80 -9.76 -6.70
C VAL A 3 3.64 -8.82 -6.91
N ILE A 4 3.67 -7.69 -6.22
CA ILE A 4 2.63 -6.67 -6.29
C ILE A 4 3.34 -5.33 -6.43
N SER A 5 2.99 -4.57 -7.45
CA SER A 5 3.61 -3.26 -7.67
C SER A 5 2.54 -2.27 -8.06
N ALA A 6 2.45 -1.19 -7.31
CA ALA A 6 1.51 -0.09 -7.55
C ALA A 6 0.05 -0.54 -7.72
N THR A 7 -0.35 -1.61 -7.03
CA THR A 7 -1.70 -2.19 -7.13
C THR A 7 -2.50 -1.96 -5.86
N LEU A 8 -1.86 -2.13 -4.70
CA LEU A 8 -2.55 -2.06 -3.41
C LEU A 8 -3.21 -0.69 -3.23
N GLU A 9 -2.49 0.40 -3.53
CA GLU A 9 -2.97 1.77 -3.38
C GLU A 9 -4.26 2.10 -4.15
N HIS A 10 -4.68 1.26 -5.10
CA HIS A 10 -5.86 1.47 -5.94
C HIS A 10 -7.05 0.56 -5.60
N LEU A 11 -6.90 -0.35 -4.63
CA LEU A 11 -7.95 -1.30 -4.27
C LEU A 11 -9.08 -0.64 -3.49
N GLU A 12 -10.31 -1.10 -3.73
CA GLU A 12 -11.49 -0.68 -2.97
C GLU A 12 -11.46 -1.19 -1.53
N ASN A 13 -11.23 -2.50 -1.39
CA ASN A 13 -11.19 -3.19 -0.12
C ASN A 13 -9.80 -3.80 0.08
N PHE A 14 -8.95 -3.04 0.78
CA PHE A 14 -7.57 -3.43 1.05
C PHE A 14 -7.44 -4.69 1.90
N SER A 15 -8.07 -4.72 3.10
CA SER A 15 -7.83 -5.81 4.05
C SER A 15 -8.20 -7.17 3.46
N PRO A 16 -9.35 -7.35 2.78
CA PRO A 16 -9.67 -8.63 2.14
C PRO A 16 -8.68 -9.02 1.04
N ALA A 17 -8.24 -8.05 0.23
CA ALA A 17 -7.31 -8.33 -0.86
C ALA A 17 -5.93 -8.76 -0.33
N LEU A 18 -5.38 -8.03 0.64
CA LEU A 18 -4.09 -8.38 1.24
C LEU A 18 -4.17 -9.72 1.99
N ASP A 19 -5.27 -9.97 2.71
CA ASP A 19 -5.54 -11.26 3.37
C ASP A 19 -5.52 -12.43 2.36
N HIS A 20 -6.22 -12.31 1.23
CA HIS A 20 -6.27 -13.34 0.19
C HIS A 20 -4.89 -13.56 -0.47
N ILE A 21 -4.19 -12.48 -0.77
CA ILE A 21 -2.84 -12.51 -1.33
C ILE A 21 -1.90 -13.25 -0.37
N LEU A 22 -1.89 -12.87 0.91
CA LEU A 22 -1.00 -13.48 1.90
C LEU A 22 -1.35 -14.95 2.12
N ALA A 23 -2.65 -15.28 2.23
CA ALA A 23 -3.13 -16.66 2.38
C ALA A 23 -2.64 -17.57 1.24
N SER A 24 -2.79 -17.11 -0.01
CA SER A 24 -2.39 -17.85 -1.22
C SER A 24 -0.88 -17.85 -1.49
N THR A 25 -0.14 -16.91 -0.89
CA THR A 25 1.32 -16.82 -1.08
C THR A 25 2.05 -17.91 -0.31
N LYS A 26 2.65 -18.87 -1.02
CA LYS A 26 3.35 -20.01 -0.39
C LYS A 26 4.55 -19.65 0.50
N LYS A 27 5.43 -18.74 0.07
CA LYS A 27 6.75 -18.57 0.73
C LYS A 27 7.26 -17.13 0.75
N VAL A 28 7.24 -16.44 -0.40
CA VAL A 28 7.79 -15.09 -0.51
C VAL A 28 6.78 -14.18 -1.20
N ILE A 29 6.62 -12.98 -0.66
CA ILE A 29 5.87 -11.86 -1.23
C ILE A 29 6.80 -10.65 -1.33
N VAL A 30 6.72 -9.94 -2.45
CA VAL A 30 7.32 -8.61 -2.62
C VAL A 30 6.21 -7.66 -3.03
N ALA A 31 5.97 -6.62 -2.25
CA ALA A 31 4.95 -5.62 -2.54
C ALA A 31 5.57 -4.23 -2.56
N ARG A 32 5.21 -3.40 -3.55
CA ARG A 32 5.57 -1.98 -3.59
C ARG A 32 4.30 -1.14 -3.53
N THR A 33 4.22 -0.23 -2.57
CA THR A 33 3.05 0.65 -2.36
C THR A 33 3.41 1.87 -1.47
N TYR A 34 2.44 2.73 -1.20
CA TYR A 34 2.60 3.88 -0.30
C TYR A 34 2.37 3.49 1.16
N LEU A 35 3.34 3.82 2.02
CA LEU A 35 3.24 3.62 3.47
C LEU A 35 3.47 4.93 4.23
N GLY A 36 2.82 5.06 5.38
CA GLY A 36 2.99 6.17 6.31
C GLY A 36 2.66 5.77 7.75
N GLU A 37 2.64 6.75 8.65
CA GLU A 37 2.33 6.52 10.06
C GLU A 37 0.86 6.11 10.29
N LYS A 38 -0.03 6.59 9.41
CA LYS A 38 -1.47 6.35 9.49
C LYS A 38 -1.99 5.79 8.18
N GLN A 39 -3.07 5.03 8.29
CA GLN A 39 -3.84 4.63 7.13
C GLN A 39 -4.64 5.82 6.64
N GLU A 40 -4.49 6.14 5.36
CA GLU A 40 -5.21 7.23 4.70
C GLU A 40 -5.82 6.69 3.41
N ARG A 41 -7.00 7.21 3.05
CA ARG A 41 -7.71 6.83 1.83
C ARG A 41 -8.37 8.05 1.26
N ASP A 42 -8.29 8.18 -0.04
CA ASP A 42 -9.02 9.20 -0.78
C ASP A 42 -9.33 8.73 -2.20
N ILE A 43 -10.13 9.51 -2.92
CA ILE A 43 -10.42 9.32 -4.33
C ILE A 43 -10.00 10.56 -5.11
N MET A 44 -9.44 10.35 -6.29
CA MET A 44 -9.22 11.39 -7.29
C MET A 44 -10.29 11.21 -8.38
N LEU A 45 -11.10 12.24 -8.58
CA LEU A 45 -12.11 12.35 -9.61
C LEU A 45 -11.46 12.98 -10.82
N LYS A 46 -10.88 12.13 -11.68
CA LYS A 46 -10.35 12.61 -12.95
C LYS A 46 -11.51 12.88 -13.90
N ASP A 47 -11.54 14.07 -14.51
CA ASP A 47 -12.49 14.41 -15.56
C ASP A 47 -12.52 13.30 -16.63
N GLN A 48 -13.73 12.86 -16.99
CA GLN A 48 -14.01 11.78 -17.94
C GLN A 48 -13.69 10.34 -17.48
N SER A 49 -13.24 10.12 -16.23
CA SER A 49 -13.09 8.77 -15.70
C SER A 49 -14.45 8.16 -15.33
N LYS A 50 -14.72 6.94 -15.81
CA LYS A 50 -15.92 6.17 -15.42
C LYS A 50 -15.84 5.60 -14.00
N TYR A 51 -14.64 5.57 -13.40
CA TYR A 51 -14.39 4.98 -12.09
C TYR A 51 -13.51 5.90 -11.24
N PRO A 52 -13.75 5.98 -9.91
CA PRO A 52 -12.93 6.77 -9.02
C PRO A 52 -11.51 6.21 -8.96
N TYR A 53 -10.50 7.08 -9.03
CA TYR A 53 -9.11 6.68 -8.86
C TYR A 53 -8.76 6.68 -7.38
N ARG A 54 -8.68 5.50 -6.78
CA ARG A 54 -8.39 5.37 -5.34
C ARG A 54 -6.93 5.68 -5.04
N MET A 55 -6.72 6.34 -3.91
CA MET A 55 -5.43 6.77 -3.40
C MET A 55 -5.30 6.33 -1.95
N ASN A 56 -4.83 5.11 -1.75
CA ASN A 56 -4.64 4.57 -0.42
C ASN A 56 -3.18 4.67 0.01
N GLN A 57 -2.96 5.02 1.27
CA GLN A 57 -1.72 4.86 2.01
C GLN A 57 -1.95 3.91 3.18
N TYR A 58 -1.04 2.97 3.40
CA TYR A 58 -1.13 2.05 4.53
C TYR A 58 -0.30 2.51 5.70
N SER A 59 -0.75 2.18 6.91
CA SER A 59 0.11 2.34 8.07
C SER A 59 1.18 1.24 8.09
N PHE A 60 2.39 1.56 8.54
CA PHE A 60 3.41 0.53 8.79
C PHE A 60 2.90 -0.55 9.75
N LEU A 61 2.17 -0.13 10.80
CA LEU A 61 1.62 -1.02 11.82
C LEU A 61 0.66 -2.06 11.23
N ASP A 62 -0.24 -1.66 10.33
CA ASP A 62 -1.20 -2.56 9.71
C ASP A 62 -0.52 -3.57 8.79
N ILE A 63 0.53 -3.16 8.07
CA ILE A 63 1.34 -4.09 7.26
C ILE A 63 1.99 -5.14 8.16
N PHE A 64 2.66 -4.74 9.24
CA PHE A 64 3.29 -5.69 10.16
C PHE A 64 2.28 -6.64 10.79
N ARG A 65 1.14 -6.13 11.29
CA ARG A 65 0.08 -6.94 11.88
C ARG A 65 -0.51 -7.95 10.88
N THR A 66 -0.84 -7.47 9.68
CA THR A 66 -1.47 -8.30 8.64
C THR A 66 -0.50 -9.39 8.16
N PHE A 67 0.78 -9.08 7.95
CA PHE A 67 1.76 -10.10 7.56
C PHE A 67 2.02 -11.12 8.68
N ALA A 68 2.13 -10.65 9.93
CA ALA A 68 2.35 -11.52 11.09
C ALA A 68 1.19 -12.51 11.28
N LYS A 69 -0.06 -12.08 11.06
CA LYS A 69 -1.26 -12.95 11.05
C LYS A 69 -1.13 -14.14 10.10
N TYR A 70 -0.40 -14.01 8.99
CA TYR A 70 -0.16 -15.10 8.01
C TYR A 70 1.23 -15.75 8.14
N ASN A 71 1.87 -15.60 9.30
CA ASN A 71 3.17 -16.18 9.61
C ASN A 71 4.30 -15.71 8.68
N PHE A 72 4.23 -14.47 8.19
CA PHE A 72 5.32 -13.85 7.44
C PHE A 72 6.22 -13.04 8.38
N GLU A 73 7.53 -13.22 8.23
CA GLU A 73 8.53 -12.26 8.66
C GLU A 73 8.63 -11.15 7.60
N THR A 74 8.52 -9.90 8.03
CA THR A 74 8.37 -8.74 7.14
C THR A 74 9.51 -7.77 7.30
N LYS A 75 10.08 -7.35 6.17
CA LYS A 75 11.01 -6.24 6.08
C LYS A 75 10.42 -5.16 5.19
N ILE A 76 10.52 -3.92 5.63
CA ILE A 76 10.09 -2.74 4.86
C ILE A 76 11.34 -1.95 4.49
N ILE A 77 11.46 -1.62 3.21
CA ILE A 77 12.60 -0.93 2.63
C ILE A 77 12.06 0.33 1.96
N ARG A 78 12.57 1.49 2.35
CA ARG A 78 12.21 2.76 1.72
C ARG A 78 12.77 2.84 0.31
N ASP A 79 11.93 3.20 -0.66
CA ASP A 79 12.35 3.40 -2.05
C ASP A 79 13.02 4.77 -2.21
N ARG A 80 14.34 4.81 -2.03
CA ARG A 80 15.11 6.06 -2.09
C ARG A 80 15.14 6.72 -3.47
N TYR A 81 14.85 5.97 -4.53
CA TYR A 81 14.86 6.53 -5.88
C TYR A 81 13.63 7.40 -6.16
N THR A 82 12.55 7.18 -5.42
CA THR A 82 11.34 8.01 -5.50
C THR A 82 11.24 9.02 -4.35
N ASP A 83 12.15 8.97 -3.37
CA ASP A 83 12.26 9.95 -2.28
C ASP A 83 12.55 11.39 -2.76
N SER A 84 13.23 11.57 -3.90
CA SER A 84 13.54 12.89 -4.45
C SER A 84 12.35 13.56 -5.15
N LEU A 85 11.21 12.88 -5.28
CA LEU A 85 9.98 13.39 -5.89
C LEU A 85 8.81 13.26 -4.92
N PRO A 86 8.86 13.87 -3.71
CA PRO A 86 7.69 13.89 -2.83
C PRO A 86 6.56 14.65 -3.52
N TYR A 87 5.62 13.90 -4.07
CA TYR A 87 4.44 14.47 -4.71
C TYR A 87 3.34 14.56 -3.67
N TYR A 88 3.02 15.80 -3.27
CA TYR A 88 1.87 16.07 -2.43
C TYR A 88 0.61 15.89 -3.26
N VAL A 89 -0.26 15.01 -2.79
CA VAL A 89 -1.56 14.78 -3.43
C VAL A 89 -2.63 15.35 -2.52
N PRO A 90 -3.23 16.50 -2.90
CA PRO A 90 -4.33 17.05 -2.13
C PRO A 90 -5.49 16.05 -2.14
N PHE A 91 -6.18 15.95 -1.02
CA PHE A 91 -7.40 15.16 -0.97
C PHE A 91 -8.54 15.90 -1.62
N GLU A 92 -9.31 15.22 -2.47
CA GLU A 92 -10.51 15.80 -3.07
C GLU A 92 -11.70 15.74 -2.14
N THR A 93 -11.80 14.70 -1.31
CA THR A 93 -12.90 14.55 -0.34
C THR A 93 -12.72 15.41 0.91
N LEU A 94 -11.50 15.88 1.19
CA LEU A 94 -11.15 16.67 2.38
C LEU A 94 -10.24 17.86 2.00
N PRO A 95 -10.81 19.00 1.59
CA PRO A 95 -10.04 20.18 1.18
C PRO A 95 -9.07 20.66 2.26
N GLY A 96 -7.83 20.96 1.86
CA GLY A 96 -6.76 21.40 2.77
C GLY A 96 -5.97 20.26 3.43
N GLN A 97 -6.34 19.00 3.17
CA GLN A 97 -5.56 17.82 3.54
C GLN A 97 -4.98 17.17 2.29
N GLY A 98 -4.04 16.25 2.48
CA GLY A 98 -3.40 15.51 1.40
C GLY A 98 -2.30 14.60 1.90
N LEU A 99 -1.82 13.72 1.03
CA LEU A 99 -0.78 12.76 1.35
C LEU A 99 0.54 13.07 0.66
N ILE A 100 1.65 12.83 1.36
CA ILE A 100 2.97 12.79 0.73
C ILE A 100 3.22 11.34 0.32
N ARG A 101 3.22 11.09 -0.99
CA ARG A 101 3.44 9.75 -1.54
C ARG A 101 4.89 9.32 -1.37
N THR A 102 5.16 8.54 -0.33
CA THR A 102 6.45 7.87 -0.14
C THR A 102 6.30 6.38 -0.40
N GLN A 103 7.08 5.86 -1.35
CA GLN A 103 7.00 4.45 -1.74
C GLN A 103 7.94 3.58 -0.92
N TYR A 104 7.48 2.37 -0.65
CA TYR A 104 8.23 1.37 0.09
C TYR A 104 8.10 0.01 -0.60
N VAL A 105 9.14 -0.79 -0.48
CA VAL A 105 9.15 -2.20 -0.82
C VAL A 105 9.01 -3.01 0.46
N ILE A 106 7.94 -3.80 0.52
CA ILE A 106 7.66 -4.76 1.58
C ILE A 106 8.12 -6.12 1.07
N VAL A 107 8.99 -6.78 1.82
CA VAL A 107 9.44 -8.15 1.55
C VAL A 107 8.96 -9.02 2.70
N GLY A 108 8.14 -10.02 2.40
CA GLY A 108 7.65 -11.00 3.35
C GLY A 108 8.21 -12.38 3.06
N HIS A 109 8.75 -13.05 4.08
CA HIS A 109 9.14 -14.46 4.04
C HIS A 109 8.29 -15.26 5.02
N ARG A 110 7.51 -16.22 4.52
CA ARG A 110 6.71 -17.10 5.36
C ARG A 110 7.64 -17.99 6.17
N LYS A 111 7.48 -17.98 7.50
CA LYS A 111 8.21 -18.85 8.41
C LYS A 111 7.82 -20.31 8.12
N LYS A 112 8.80 -21.21 8.24
CA LYS A 112 8.58 -22.65 8.05
C LYS A 112 7.62 -23.21 9.09
#